data_AF-A0A4Y7Q890-F1
#
_entry.id   AF-A0A4Y7Q890-F1
#
_cell.length_a   1.000
_cell.length_b   1.000
_cell.length_c   1.000
_cell.angle_alpha   90.00
_cell.angle_beta   90.00
_cell.angle_gamma   90.00
#
_symmetry.space_group_name_H-M   'P 1'
#
loop_
_entity.id
_entity.type
_entity.pdbx_description
1 polymer ?
#
loop_
_entity_poly.entity_id
_entity_poly.type
_entity_poly.pdbx_seq_one_letter_code
_entity_poly.pdbx_strand_id
1 'polypeptide(L)'
;MDEENLGPVVATFEDQDVKLFIKRVGGPGDEMADEYDPWLKQFKAILKTGDGKDVGRISYRVVDTDMMRNTDLHEQLYLSEMGGSELEDLGKTLFMPNGAFRDKYVNETFGEEIGRRKFALFDGTDYPSGDIPDNTFIEPEYRRRGIGSWAIQKVLKHGSLKHIRVMLVFPGTLDEDYDSWSVNGRQESYLMAVNFFQKNGFRRIANSHIFCYAKISDHPSHSISIVDDDISDLVDPRVLGEQARQRFVDSW
;
A
#
# COMPACT_ATOMS: atom_id res chain seq x y z
N MET A 1 -17.91 17.57 -9.51
CA MET A 1 -16.54 17.91 -9.93
C MET A 1 -15.94 16.58 -10.28
N ASP A 2 -15.95 16.28 -11.57
CA ASP A 2 -15.97 14.91 -12.07
C ASP A 2 -14.57 14.30 -11.98
N GLU A 3 -14.42 13.28 -11.14
CA GLU A 3 -13.17 12.52 -10.97
C GLU A 3 -12.78 11.73 -12.25
N GLU A 4 -13.64 11.73 -13.27
CA GLU A 4 -13.52 10.89 -14.47
C GLU A 4 -12.49 11.36 -15.51
N ASN A 5 -11.93 12.57 -15.37
CA ASN A 5 -10.97 13.12 -16.33
C ASN A 5 -9.61 13.43 -15.70
N LEU A 6 -9.12 12.56 -14.82
CA LEU A 6 -7.70 12.55 -14.43
C LEU A 6 -6.88 11.98 -15.59
N GLY A 7 -6.68 12.79 -16.64
CA GLY A 7 -5.75 12.47 -17.72
C GLY A 7 -4.35 12.15 -17.17
N PRO A 8 -3.50 11.44 -17.94
CA PRO A 8 -2.21 10.98 -17.45
C PRO A 8 -1.37 12.16 -16.96
N VAL A 9 -1.03 12.16 -15.68
CA VAL A 9 -0.06 13.11 -15.13
C VAL A 9 1.32 12.68 -15.57
N VAL A 10 1.82 13.29 -16.65
CA VAL A 10 3.20 13.07 -17.11
C VAL A 10 4.13 13.96 -16.30
N ALA A 11 4.84 13.36 -15.34
CA ALA A 11 5.96 14.00 -14.66
C ALA A 11 7.26 13.30 -15.08
N THR A 12 8.32 14.05 -15.31
CA THR A 12 9.65 13.52 -15.65
C THR A 12 10.57 13.53 -14.43
N PHE A 13 11.32 12.45 -14.23
CA PHE A 13 12.44 12.36 -13.29
C PHE A 13 13.72 12.80 -13.99
N GLU A 14 14.52 13.64 -13.34
CA GLU A 14 15.80 14.20 -13.83
C GLU A 14 16.70 13.17 -14.52
N ASP A 15 17.60 13.61 -15.41
CA ASP A 15 18.72 12.91 -16.10
C ASP A 15 18.48 11.51 -16.72
N GLN A 16 17.33 10.87 -16.53
CA GLN A 16 17.08 9.46 -16.88
C GLN A 16 15.87 9.24 -17.79
N ASP A 17 15.22 10.32 -18.24
CA ASP A 17 14.03 10.30 -19.11
C ASP A 17 12.95 9.29 -18.64
N VAL A 18 12.76 9.18 -17.32
CA VAL A 18 11.69 8.36 -16.74
C VAL A 18 10.46 9.23 -16.51
N LYS A 19 9.33 8.78 -17.04
CA LYS A 19 8.02 9.42 -16.94
C LYS A 19 7.08 8.57 -16.09
N LEU A 20 6.29 9.22 -15.25
CA LEU A 20 5.21 8.58 -14.49
C LEU A 20 3.89 8.75 -15.24
N PHE A 21 3.04 7.72 -15.24
CA PHE A 21 1.69 7.75 -15.77
C PHE A 21 0.73 7.15 -14.75
N ILE A 22 -0.25 7.93 -14.28
CA ILE A 22 -1.24 7.45 -13.31
C ILE A 22 -2.57 7.24 -14.03
N LYS A 23 -3.18 6.06 -13.87
CA LYS A 23 -4.51 5.74 -14.42
C LYS A 23 -5.37 5.03 -13.38
N ARG A 24 -6.70 5.17 -13.48
CA ARG A 24 -7.66 4.31 -12.78
C ARG A 24 -7.68 2.92 -13.44
N VAL A 25 -7.73 1.87 -12.65
CA VAL A 25 -7.98 0.50 -13.10
C VAL A 25 -9.51 0.31 -13.12
N GLY A 26 -10.05 -0.26 -14.20
CA GLY A 26 -11.50 -0.30 -14.44
C GLY A 26 -12.07 1.06 -14.86
N GLY A 27 -11.69 1.53 -16.06
CA GLY A 27 -12.11 2.84 -16.59
C GLY A 27 -13.61 2.92 -16.91
N PRO A 28 -14.10 4.07 -17.40
CA PRO A 28 -15.51 4.24 -17.79
C PRO A 28 -15.95 3.14 -18.77
N GLY A 29 -16.86 2.26 -18.32
CA GLY A 29 -17.34 1.08 -19.06
C GLY A 29 -16.90 -0.27 -18.49
N ASP A 30 -16.02 -0.31 -17.49
CA ASP A 30 -15.74 -1.52 -16.70
C ASP A 30 -16.77 -1.62 -15.56
N GLU A 31 -18.03 -1.87 -15.94
CA GLU A 31 -19.20 -1.81 -15.04
C GLU A 31 -19.08 -2.77 -13.85
N MET A 32 -18.32 -3.85 -13.97
CA MET A 32 -18.23 -4.88 -12.93
C MET A 32 -17.57 -4.38 -11.65
N ALA A 33 -16.46 -3.65 -11.73
CA ALA A 33 -15.74 -3.22 -10.53
C ALA A 33 -16.57 -2.25 -9.68
N ASP A 34 -17.29 -1.33 -10.34
CA ASP A 34 -18.16 -0.37 -9.67
C ASP A 34 -19.50 -1.01 -9.21
N GLU A 35 -19.85 -2.21 -9.70
CA GLU A 35 -21.03 -2.97 -9.28
C GLU A 35 -20.80 -3.68 -7.93
N TYR A 36 -19.67 -4.37 -7.76
CA TYR A 36 -19.39 -5.14 -6.54
C TYR A 36 -18.89 -4.26 -5.38
N ASP A 37 -17.89 -3.41 -5.64
CA ASP A 37 -17.23 -2.59 -4.62
C ASP A 37 -17.27 -1.09 -4.97
N PRO A 38 -18.45 -0.43 -5.02
CA PRO A 38 -18.57 0.98 -5.43
C PRO A 38 -17.81 1.97 -4.54
N TRP A 39 -17.42 1.54 -3.34
CA TRP A 39 -16.64 2.29 -2.37
C TRP A 39 -15.12 2.17 -2.59
N LEU A 40 -14.66 1.30 -3.49
CA LEU A 40 -13.26 0.99 -3.75
C LEU A 40 -12.85 1.48 -5.15
N LYS A 41 -11.79 2.29 -5.22
CA LYS A 41 -11.23 2.75 -6.51
C LYS A 41 -9.76 2.38 -6.62
N GLN A 42 -9.40 1.61 -7.62
CA GLN A 42 -8.02 1.19 -7.84
C GLN A 42 -7.30 2.08 -8.86
N PHE A 43 -6.01 2.34 -8.61
CA PHE A 43 -5.15 3.16 -9.44
C PHE A 43 -3.80 2.48 -9.64
N LYS A 44 -3.21 2.72 -10.80
CA LYS A 44 -1.86 2.28 -11.14
C LYS A 44 -1.03 3.44 -11.65
N ALA A 45 0.12 3.65 -11.03
CA ALA A 45 1.15 4.54 -11.48
C ALA A 45 2.24 3.71 -12.18
N ILE A 46 2.47 3.93 -13.48
CA ILE A 46 3.43 3.20 -14.31
C ILE A 46 4.60 4.12 -14.62
N LEU A 47 5.82 3.64 -14.41
CA LEU A 47 7.06 4.32 -14.75
C LEU A 47 7.53 3.81 -16.11
N LYS A 48 7.75 4.72 -17.06
CA LYS A 48 8.27 4.40 -18.39
C LYS A 48 9.50 5.22 -18.72
N THR A 49 10.47 4.64 -19.42
CA THR A 49 11.60 5.38 -20.02
C THR A 49 11.19 6.14 -21.28
N GLY A 50 12.09 6.96 -21.81
CA GLY A 50 11.89 7.74 -23.02
C GLY A 50 11.49 6.96 -24.26
N ASP A 51 12.00 5.72 -24.38
CA ASP A 51 11.68 4.76 -25.43
C ASP A 51 10.40 3.95 -25.16
N GLY A 52 9.75 4.16 -24.02
CA GLY A 52 8.46 3.57 -23.67
C GLY A 52 8.51 2.24 -22.91
N LYS A 53 9.71 1.73 -22.54
CA LYS A 53 9.85 0.54 -21.69
C LYS A 53 9.29 0.80 -20.29
N ASP A 54 8.48 -0.11 -19.77
CA ASP A 54 8.01 -0.08 -18.38
C ASP A 54 9.16 -0.48 -17.45
N VAL A 55 9.48 0.38 -16.47
CA VAL A 55 10.62 0.19 -15.55
C VAL A 55 10.22 0.17 -14.08
N GLY A 56 8.92 0.28 -13.81
CA GLY A 56 8.39 0.22 -12.47
C GLY A 56 6.91 0.56 -12.42
N ARG A 57 6.32 0.31 -11.25
CA ARG A 57 4.91 0.53 -10.98
C ARG A 57 4.64 0.74 -9.50
N ILE A 58 3.57 1.45 -9.20
CA ILE A 58 2.98 1.59 -7.87
C ILE A 58 1.48 1.43 -8.03
N SER A 59 0.90 0.42 -7.41
CA SER A 59 -0.54 0.26 -7.32
C SER A 59 -1.03 0.78 -5.96
N TYR A 60 -2.22 1.39 -5.96
CA TYR A 60 -2.89 1.81 -4.74
C TYR A 60 -4.39 1.87 -4.95
N ARG A 61 -5.12 1.74 -3.84
CA ARG A 61 -6.57 1.78 -3.78
C ARG A 61 -7.04 2.91 -2.90
N VAL A 62 -8.18 3.50 -3.24
CA VAL A 62 -8.87 4.51 -2.46
C VAL A 62 -10.15 3.90 -1.93
N VAL A 63 -10.29 3.90 -0.60
CA VAL A 63 -11.44 3.36 0.11
C VAL A 63 -12.30 4.51 0.61
N ASP A 64 -13.57 4.55 0.20
CA ASP A 64 -14.55 5.56 0.63
C ASP A 64 -15.45 5.02 1.74
N THR A 65 -15.01 5.13 2.99
CA THR A 65 -15.81 4.66 4.13
C THR A 65 -17.12 5.42 4.33
N ASP A 66 -17.28 6.60 3.72
CA ASP A 66 -18.55 7.32 3.79
C ASP A 66 -19.67 6.59 3.03
N MET A 67 -19.31 5.82 1.99
CA MET A 67 -20.23 4.96 1.25
C MET A 67 -20.58 3.67 2.01
N MET A 68 -19.78 3.31 3.01
CA MET A 68 -19.98 2.14 3.88
C MET A 68 -20.64 2.49 5.22
N ARG A 69 -21.11 3.73 5.43
CA ARG A 69 -21.63 4.18 6.75
C ARG A 69 -22.81 3.39 7.29
N ASN A 70 -23.57 2.73 6.41
CA ASN A 70 -24.71 1.90 6.78
C ASN A 70 -24.37 0.41 6.87
N THR A 71 -23.10 0.06 6.67
CA THR A 71 -22.57 -1.29 6.71
C THR A 71 -21.40 -1.39 7.70
N ASP A 72 -21.02 -2.61 8.00
CA ASP A 72 -19.88 -2.92 8.86
C ASP A 72 -18.59 -2.77 8.03
N LEU A 73 -17.76 -1.76 8.34
CA LEU A 73 -16.50 -1.49 7.62
C LEU A 73 -15.60 -2.73 7.59
N HIS A 74 -15.50 -3.46 8.70
CA HIS A 74 -14.66 -4.65 8.78
C HIS A 74 -15.17 -5.74 7.84
N GLU A 75 -16.48 -5.99 7.81
CA GLU A 75 -17.12 -6.95 6.91
C GLU A 75 -16.97 -6.55 5.44
N GLN A 76 -17.15 -5.29 5.08
CA GLN A 76 -16.99 -4.82 3.70
C GLN A 76 -15.55 -4.99 3.20
N LEU A 77 -14.57 -4.64 4.03
CA LEU A 77 -13.15 -4.87 3.68
C LEU A 77 -12.83 -6.36 3.55
N TYR A 78 -13.45 -7.20 4.39
CA TYR A 78 -13.28 -8.65 4.40
C TYR A 78 -13.91 -9.35 3.19
N LEU A 79 -15.08 -8.89 2.75
CA LEU A 79 -15.85 -9.51 1.65
C LEU A 79 -15.60 -8.88 0.28
N SER A 80 -14.72 -7.88 0.19
CA SER A 80 -14.44 -7.17 -1.05
C SER A 80 -13.86 -8.11 -2.11
N GLU A 81 -14.57 -8.26 -3.23
CA GLU A 81 -14.13 -9.08 -4.34
C GLU A 81 -12.90 -8.48 -5.04
N MET A 82 -12.82 -7.15 -5.06
CA MET A 82 -11.70 -6.40 -5.65
C MET A 82 -10.65 -5.98 -4.61
N GLY A 83 -10.88 -6.31 -3.34
CA GLY A 83 -10.05 -5.91 -2.20
C GLY A 83 -8.90 -6.85 -1.89
N GLY A 84 -8.98 -8.10 -2.31
CA GLY A 84 -7.94 -9.10 -2.08
C GLY A 84 -7.56 -9.26 -0.60
N SER A 85 -6.47 -10.02 -0.37
CA SER A 85 -6.00 -10.36 0.98
C SER A 85 -5.54 -9.14 1.79
N GLU A 86 -4.99 -8.11 1.15
CA GLU A 86 -4.47 -6.93 1.87
C GLU A 86 -5.60 -6.10 2.53
N LEU A 87 -6.75 -5.90 1.87
CA LEU A 87 -7.88 -5.21 2.53
C LEU A 87 -8.53 -6.09 3.59
N GLU A 88 -8.60 -7.40 3.35
CA GLU A 88 -9.07 -8.37 4.34
C GLU A 88 -8.22 -8.31 5.63
N ASP A 89 -6.89 -8.36 5.48
CA ASP A 89 -5.93 -8.28 6.58
C ASP A 89 -5.96 -6.90 7.26
N LEU A 90 -6.17 -5.83 6.49
CA LEU A 90 -6.38 -4.48 7.04
C LEU A 90 -7.60 -4.43 7.94
N GLY A 91 -8.74 -4.93 7.44
CA GLY A 91 -9.99 -5.05 8.16
C GLY A 91 -9.77 -5.76 9.49
N LYS A 92 -9.31 -7.01 9.42
CA LYS A 92 -9.08 -7.87 10.60
C LYS A 92 -8.11 -7.26 11.60
N THR A 93 -7.02 -6.68 11.09
CA THR A 93 -5.97 -6.11 11.92
C THR A 93 -6.48 -4.86 12.60
N LEU A 94 -6.80 -3.80 11.86
CA LEU A 94 -7.01 -2.46 12.43
C LEU A 94 -8.41 -2.22 13.00
N PHE A 95 -9.42 -2.95 12.53
CA PHE A 95 -10.81 -2.67 12.87
C PHE A 95 -11.45 -3.80 13.68
N MET A 96 -12.28 -3.41 14.63
CA MET A 96 -13.24 -4.27 15.29
C MET A 96 -14.38 -4.61 14.31
N PRO A 97 -15.16 -5.68 14.55
CA PRO A 97 -16.34 -5.98 13.74
C PRO A 97 -17.24 -4.76 13.60
N ASN A 98 -17.59 -4.04 14.66
CA ASN A 98 -18.42 -2.83 14.55
C ASN A 98 -17.80 -1.62 13.78
N GLY A 99 -16.69 -1.79 13.06
CA GLY A 99 -15.99 -0.78 12.28
C GLY A 99 -15.13 0.18 13.10
N ALA A 100 -15.14 0.06 14.44
CA ALA A 100 -14.31 0.89 15.30
C ALA A 100 -12.83 0.51 15.14
N PHE A 101 -11.94 1.49 15.19
CA PHE A 101 -10.50 1.25 15.24
C PHE A 101 -10.14 0.55 16.55
N ARG A 102 -9.28 -0.47 16.52
CA ARG A 102 -8.94 -1.25 17.72
C ARG A 102 -8.08 -0.43 18.69
N ASP A 103 -8.49 -0.38 19.95
CA ASP A 103 -7.78 0.35 21.02
C ASP A 103 -6.30 0.00 21.15
N LYS A 104 -5.90 -1.25 20.89
CA LYS A 104 -4.50 -1.69 20.97
C LYS A 104 -3.57 -0.99 19.95
N TYR A 105 -4.13 -0.36 18.92
CA TYR A 105 -3.39 0.41 17.92
C TYR A 105 -3.51 1.93 18.12
N VAL A 106 -4.34 2.37 19.07
CA VAL A 106 -4.43 3.78 19.44
C VAL A 106 -3.21 4.14 20.28
N ASN A 107 -2.46 5.15 19.86
CA ASN A 107 -1.31 5.67 20.57
C ASN A 107 -1.17 7.19 20.36
N GLU A 108 -0.08 7.78 20.84
CA GLU A 108 0.17 9.23 20.71
C GLU A 108 0.38 9.70 19.26
N THR A 109 0.62 8.77 18.33
CA THR A 109 0.89 9.04 16.93
C THR A 109 -0.32 8.83 16.04
N PHE A 110 -1.00 7.69 16.19
CA PHE A 110 -2.11 7.27 15.35
C PHE A 110 -3.30 6.83 16.20
N GLY A 111 -4.50 7.08 15.69
CA GLY A 111 -5.74 6.69 16.34
C GLY A 111 -6.93 6.57 15.37
N GLU A 112 -8.10 6.96 15.85
CA GLU A 112 -9.36 6.77 15.13
C GLU A 112 -9.44 7.50 13.77
N GLU A 113 -8.57 8.49 13.52
CA GLU A 113 -8.52 9.17 12.23
C GLU A 113 -8.26 8.23 11.05
N ILE A 114 -7.67 7.06 11.29
CA ILE A 114 -7.44 6.03 10.26
C ILE A 114 -8.75 5.45 9.74
N GLY A 115 -9.74 5.24 10.62
CA GLY A 115 -11.06 4.72 10.25
C GLY A 115 -12.05 5.79 9.78
N ARG A 116 -11.67 7.07 9.84
CA ARG A 116 -12.58 8.18 9.56
C ARG A 116 -12.49 8.62 8.11
N ARG A 117 -13.59 8.47 7.36
CA ARG A 117 -13.74 8.91 5.96
C ARG A 117 -12.80 8.12 5.04
N LYS A 118 -12.31 8.76 3.98
CA LYS A 118 -11.53 8.10 2.95
C LYS A 118 -10.06 7.89 3.36
N PHE A 119 -9.55 6.69 3.12
CA PHE A 119 -8.13 6.37 3.19
C PHE A 119 -7.66 5.79 1.86
N ALA A 120 -6.34 5.73 1.65
CA ALA A 120 -5.77 4.96 0.56
C ALA A 120 -4.92 3.82 1.10
N LEU A 121 -4.86 2.72 0.37
CA LEU A 121 -3.99 1.58 0.64
C LEU A 121 -3.03 1.42 -0.54
N PHE A 122 -1.73 1.52 -0.30
CA PHE A 122 -0.71 1.18 -1.29
C PHE A 122 -0.48 -0.32 -1.26
N ASP A 123 -0.39 -0.90 -2.45
CA ASP A 123 -0.19 -2.33 -2.60
C ASP A 123 1.30 -2.63 -2.49
N GLY A 124 1.66 -3.37 -1.44
CA GLY A 124 3.04 -3.68 -1.11
C GLY A 124 3.38 -5.16 -1.28
N THR A 125 2.37 -6.03 -1.38
CA THR A 125 2.55 -7.46 -1.59
C THR A 125 2.54 -7.83 -3.07
N ASP A 126 3.19 -8.93 -3.42
CA ASP A 126 3.33 -9.43 -4.79
C ASP A 126 2.22 -10.40 -5.19
N TYR A 127 1.06 -10.37 -4.51
CA TYR A 127 0.04 -11.39 -4.70
C TYR A 127 -0.31 -11.50 -6.19
N PRO A 128 -0.10 -12.69 -6.80
CA PRO A 128 -0.33 -12.89 -8.23
C PRO A 128 -1.84 -12.93 -8.48
N SER A 129 -2.46 -11.75 -8.52
CA SER A 129 -3.85 -11.56 -8.93
C SER A 129 -3.86 -11.23 -10.43
N GLY A 130 -3.83 -12.26 -11.26
CA GLY A 130 -4.02 -12.15 -12.71
C GLY A 130 -2.79 -11.72 -13.53
N ASP A 131 -3.04 -11.26 -14.76
CA ASP A 131 -2.03 -10.98 -15.80
C ASP A 131 -1.14 -9.77 -15.49
N ILE A 132 -1.48 -8.96 -14.49
CA ILE A 132 -0.78 -7.72 -14.16
C ILE A 132 -0.60 -7.63 -12.64
N PRO A 133 0.63 -7.71 -12.10
CA PRO A 133 0.85 -7.65 -10.66
C PRO A 133 0.42 -6.29 -10.07
N ASP A 134 -0.37 -6.35 -8.99
CA ASP A 134 -0.78 -5.21 -8.18
C ASP A 134 0.19 -5.02 -7.02
N ASN A 135 1.39 -4.54 -7.35
CA ASN A 135 2.43 -4.31 -6.36
C ASN A 135 3.25 -3.05 -6.66
N THR A 136 4.05 -2.65 -5.68
CA THR A 136 5.08 -1.63 -5.84
C THR A 136 6.38 -2.30 -6.31
N PHE A 137 6.84 -1.96 -7.51
CA PHE A 137 8.02 -2.57 -8.13
C PHE A 137 8.86 -1.53 -8.88
N ILE A 138 10.18 -1.68 -8.82
CA ILE A 138 11.14 -0.94 -9.64
C ILE A 138 12.13 -1.96 -10.20
N GLU A 139 12.37 -1.92 -11.50
CA GLU A 139 13.35 -2.77 -12.17
C GLU A 139 14.72 -2.65 -11.51
N PRO A 140 15.43 -3.77 -11.23
CA PRO A 140 16.70 -3.76 -10.49
C PRO A 140 17.73 -2.76 -11.03
N GLU A 141 17.81 -2.60 -12.36
CA GLU A 141 18.75 -1.68 -13.03
C GLU A 141 18.45 -0.20 -12.76
N TYR A 142 17.23 0.15 -12.36
CA TYR A 142 16.78 1.51 -12.02
C TYR A 142 16.72 1.77 -10.49
N ARG A 143 16.98 0.76 -9.66
CA ARG A 143 16.97 0.91 -8.19
C ARG A 143 18.13 1.75 -7.69
N ARG A 144 17.99 2.27 -6.47
CA ARG A 144 18.99 3.13 -5.77
C ARG A 144 19.30 4.46 -6.49
N ARG A 145 18.45 4.87 -7.43
CA ARG A 145 18.56 6.15 -8.16
C ARG A 145 17.53 7.20 -7.70
N GLY A 146 16.77 6.93 -6.65
CA GLY A 146 15.72 7.82 -6.14
C GLY A 146 14.38 7.77 -6.92
N ILE A 147 14.30 7.03 -8.03
CA ILE A 147 13.09 6.93 -8.87
C ILE A 147 11.85 6.51 -8.07
N GLY A 148 11.95 5.45 -7.27
CA GLY A 148 10.81 4.97 -6.47
C GLY A 148 10.30 6.01 -5.48
N SER A 149 11.21 6.69 -4.77
CA SER A 149 10.83 7.76 -3.84
C SER A 149 10.18 8.93 -4.56
N TRP A 150 10.76 9.37 -5.68
CA TRP A 150 10.15 10.41 -6.51
C TRP A 150 8.74 10.01 -6.98
N ALA A 151 8.56 8.77 -7.44
CA ALA A 151 7.27 8.26 -7.89
C ALA A 151 6.24 8.28 -6.77
N ILE A 152 6.58 7.81 -5.56
CA ILE A 152 5.72 7.92 -4.38
C ILE A 152 5.34 9.39 -4.12
N GLN A 153 6.31 10.31 -4.10
CA GLN A 153 6.02 11.73 -3.89
C GLN A 153 5.09 12.34 -4.95
N LYS A 154 5.12 11.85 -6.19
CA LYS A 154 4.18 12.26 -7.24
C LYS A 154 2.80 11.66 -7.02
N VAL A 155 2.71 10.37 -6.65
CA VAL A 155 1.44 9.72 -6.32
C VAL A 155 0.76 10.41 -5.13
N LEU A 156 1.49 10.72 -4.05
CA LEU A 156 0.97 11.42 -2.86
C LEU A 156 0.35 12.81 -3.18
N LYS A 157 0.76 13.43 -4.30
CA LYS A 157 0.26 14.72 -4.78
C LYS A 157 -0.83 14.59 -5.85
N HIS A 158 -1.15 13.39 -6.30
CA HIS A 158 -2.12 13.13 -7.35
C HIS A 158 -3.55 13.49 -6.92
N GLY A 159 -4.39 13.86 -7.89
CA GLY A 159 -5.77 14.31 -7.66
C GLY A 159 -6.66 13.27 -6.98
N SER A 160 -6.45 11.97 -7.26
CA SER A 160 -7.18 10.87 -6.60
C SER A 160 -6.95 10.82 -5.09
N LEU A 161 -5.82 11.34 -4.60
CA LEU A 161 -5.49 11.40 -3.17
C LEU A 161 -5.79 12.77 -2.55
N LYS A 162 -6.46 13.68 -3.27
CA LYS A 162 -6.73 15.06 -2.79
C LYS A 162 -7.47 15.08 -1.45
N HIS A 163 -8.48 14.22 -1.31
CA HIS A 163 -9.36 14.16 -0.14
C HIS A 163 -8.97 13.09 0.89
N ILE A 164 -7.83 12.42 0.66
CA ILE A 164 -7.30 11.38 1.52
C ILE A 164 -6.42 12.01 2.60
N ARG A 165 -6.69 11.65 3.86
CA ARG A 165 -5.93 12.15 5.02
C ARG A 165 -4.80 11.21 5.43
N VAL A 166 -5.04 9.91 5.31
CA VAL A 166 -4.07 8.88 5.66
C VAL A 166 -3.93 7.90 4.50
N MET A 167 -2.71 7.42 4.31
CA MET A 167 -2.37 6.41 3.32
C MET A 167 -1.66 5.27 4.05
N LEU A 168 -2.18 4.07 3.89
CA LEU A 168 -1.74 2.86 4.55
C LEU A 168 -0.93 2.03 3.57
N VAL A 169 -0.05 1.18 4.08
CA VAL A 169 0.68 0.19 3.28
C VAL A 169 1.00 -1.01 4.16
N PHE A 170 0.88 -2.20 3.58
CA PHE A 170 1.54 -3.41 4.07
C PHE A 170 2.82 -3.58 3.26
N PRO A 171 4.00 -3.21 3.79
CA PRO A 171 5.23 -3.48 3.08
C PRO A 171 5.31 -4.98 2.80
N GLY A 172 5.44 -5.37 1.54
CA GLY A 172 5.72 -6.75 1.16
C GLY A 172 7.12 -6.83 0.57
N THR A 173 7.21 -7.14 -0.71
CA THR A 173 8.47 -7.25 -1.45
C THR A 173 8.49 -6.26 -2.60
N LEU A 174 9.67 -5.72 -2.91
CA LEU A 174 9.89 -4.89 -4.10
C LEU A 174 10.46 -5.70 -5.28
N ASP A 175 10.52 -7.03 -5.13
CA ASP A 175 11.14 -7.99 -6.03
C ASP A 175 10.11 -9.00 -6.55
N GLU A 176 10.16 -9.28 -7.86
CA GLU A 176 9.28 -10.25 -8.54
C GLU A 176 9.70 -11.71 -8.28
N ASP A 177 10.99 -11.95 -8.03
CA ASP A 177 11.55 -13.30 -7.81
C ASP A 177 11.44 -13.79 -6.35
N TYR A 178 10.59 -13.14 -5.54
CA TYR A 178 10.54 -13.33 -4.09
C TYR A 178 10.39 -14.79 -3.65
N ASP A 179 9.53 -15.56 -4.31
CA ASP A 179 9.27 -16.97 -3.97
C ASP A 179 10.46 -17.90 -4.23
N SER A 180 11.41 -17.47 -5.06
CA SER A 180 12.64 -18.25 -5.32
C SER A 180 13.72 -18.06 -4.24
N TRP A 181 13.53 -17.10 -3.32
CA TRP A 181 14.55 -16.71 -2.37
C TRP A 181 14.54 -17.58 -1.11
N SER A 182 15.73 -17.73 -0.51
CA SER A 182 15.85 -18.32 0.83
C SER A 182 15.04 -17.52 1.87
N VAL A 183 14.74 -18.14 3.02
CA VAL A 183 14.06 -17.46 4.14
C VAL A 183 14.76 -16.15 4.52
N ASN A 184 16.10 -16.15 4.58
CA ASN A 184 16.87 -14.95 4.90
C ASN A 184 16.78 -13.89 3.80
N GLY A 185 16.86 -14.29 2.53
CA GLY A 185 16.71 -13.36 1.40
C GLY A 185 15.33 -12.69 1.39
N ARG A 186 14.28 -13.47 1.66
CA ARG A 186 12.90 -12.97 1.78
C ARG A 186 12.76 -11.94 2.91
N GLN A 187 13.33 -12.22 4.07
CA GLN A 187 13.38 -11.28 5.20
C GLN A 187 14.15 -10.00 4.84
N GLU A 188 15.29 -10.11 4.15
CA GLU A 188 16.06 -8.94 3.68
C GLU A 188 15.26 -8.09 2.68
N SER A 189 14.54 -8.73 1.75
CA SER A 189 13.64 -8.05 0.80
C SER A 189 12.56 -7.25 1.51
N TYR A 190 11.90 -7.90 2.48
CA TYR A 190 10.85 -7.30 3.28
C TYR A 190 11.37 -6.07 4.05
N LEU A 191 12.51 -6.20 4.72
CA LEU A 191 13.14 -5.07 5.41
C LEU A 191 13.56 -3.95 4.43
N MET A 192 13.94 -4.27 3.20
CA MET A 192 14.17 -3.24 2.17
C MET A 192 12.89 -2.50 1.80
N ALA A 193 11.76 -3.19 1.66
CA ALA A 193 10.45 -2.58 1.40
C ALA A 193 10.02 -1.68 2.57
N VAL A 194 10.15 -2.16 3.80
CA VAL A 194 9.89 -1.37 5.03
C VAL A 194 10.73 -0.08 5.04
N ASN A 195 12.04 -0.21 4.86
CA ASN A 195 12.96 0.93 4.82
C ASN A 195 12.61 1.92 3.69
N PHE A 196 12.15 1.42 2.55
CA PHE A 196 11.69 2.26 1.44
C PHE A 196 10.49 3.13 1.84
N PHE A 197 9.46 2.55 2.47
CA PHE A 197 8.30 3.32 2.92
C PHE A 197 8.65 4.28 4.06
N GLN A 198 9.49 3.87 5.03
CA GLN A 198 9.95 4.74 6.11
C GLN A 198 10.69 5.99 5.59
N LYS A 199 11.59 5.80 4.61
CA LYS A 199 12.30 6.91 3.93
C LYS A 199 11.37 7.85 3.18
N ASN A 200 10.18 7.38 2.79
CA ASN A 200 9.15 8.19 2.15
C ASN A 200 8.15 8.79 3.15
N GLY A 201 8.44 8.73 4.45
CA GLY A 201 7.66 9.40 5.50
C GLY A 201 6.53 8.58 6.09
N PHE A 202 6.38 7.31 5.70
CA PHE A 202 5.44 6.41 6.36
C PHE A 202 6.01 6.00 7.72
N ARG A 203 5.14 5.81 8.73
CA ARG A 203 5.51 5.36 10.07
C ARG A 203 4.67 4.18 10.50
N ARG A 204 5.23 3.31 11.33
CA ARG A 204 4.55 2.10 11.78
C ARG A 204 3.36 2.46 12.68
N ILE A 205 2.23 1.77 12.49
CA ILE A 205 1.09 1.89 13.40
C ILE A 205 1.33 0.97 14.60
N ALA A 206 1.77 1.57 15.71
CA ALA A 206 2.09 0.87 16.96
C ALA A 206 3.01 -0.35 16.69
N ASN A 207 2.64 -1.55 17.14
CA ASN A 207 3.38 -2.78 16.93
C ASN A 207 2.91 -3.61 15.72
N SER A 208 2.08 -3.05 14.82
CA SER A 208 1.58 -3.77 13.65
C SER A 208 2.62 -3.90 12.52
N HIS A 209 2.32 -4.67 11.47
CA HIS A 209 3.09 -4.68 10.22
C HIS A 209 2.64 -3.58 9.23
N ILE A 210 1.75 -2.68 9.66
CA ILE A 210 1.12 -1.67 8.80
C ILE A 210 1.81 -0.33 9.03
N PHE A 211 2.09 0.35 7.92
CA PHE A 211 2.67 1.68 7.93
C PHE A 211 1.66 2.70 7.42
N CYS A 212 1.70 3.90 8.00
CA CYS A 212 0.80 4.99 7.68
C CYS A 212 1.57 6.26 7.35
N TYR A 213 1.16 6.91 6.26
CA TYR A 213 1.54 8.26 5.91
C TYR A 213 0.35 9.18 6.18
N ALA A 214 0.51 10.11 7.12
CA ALA A 214 -0.45 11.18 7.34
C ALA A 214 -0.15 12.35 6.40
N LYS A 215 -1.18 12.87 5.72
CA LYS A 215 -1.07 14.05 4.84
C LYS A 215 -1.11 15.38 5.60
N ILE A 216 -1.52 15.33 6.86
CA ILE A 216 -1.69 16.50 7.73
C ILE A 216 -0.31 16.96 8.18
N SER A 217 0.08 18.19 7.84
CA SER A 217 1.46 18.68 7.99
C SER A 217 1.99 18.69 9.43
N ASP A 218 1.12 18.86 10.41
CA ASP A 218 1.41 18.90 11.84
C ASP A 218 1.11 17.57 12.55
N HIS A 219 0.93 16.48 11.79
CA HIS A 219 0.71 15.16 12.36
C HIS A 219 1.93 14.66 13.16
N PRO A 220 1.77 14.10 14.37
CA PRO A 220 2.88 13.65 15.21
C PRO A 220 3.83 12.65 14.53
N SER A 221 3.33 11.86 13.57
CA SER A 221 4.17 10.91 12.81
C SER A 221 5.33 11.58 12.07
N HIS A 222 5.22 12.87 11.74
CA HIS A 222 6.30 13.58 11.03
C HIS A 222 7.51 13.90 11.91
N SER A 223 7.35 13.92 13.24
CA SER A 223 8.47 14.11 14.18
C SER A 223 9.20 12.81 14.52
N ILE A 224 8.66 11.65 14.14
CA ILE A 224 9.28 10.36 14.42
C ILE A 224 10.44 10.17 13.44
N SER A 225 11.66 10.01 13.96
CA SER A 225 12.81 9.68 13.13
C SER A 225 12.75 8.22 12.67
N ILE A 226 13.50 7.87 11.62
CA ILE A 226 13.59 6.46 11.18
C ILE A 226 14.20 5.57 12.28
N VAL A 227 15.05 6.13 13.13
CA VAL A 227 15.69 5.38 14.23
C VAL A 227 14.70 5.12 15.36
N ASP A 228 13.79 6.06 15.63
CA ASP A 228 12.77 5.91 16.68
C ASP A 228 11.58 5.04 16.23
N ASP A 229 11.34 4.96 14.91
CA ASP A 229 10.37 4.03 14.30
C ASP A 229 10.98 2.63 14.18
N ASP A 230 11.25 1.99 15.32
CA ASP A 230 11.95 0.70 15.41
C ASP A 230 11.21 -0.42 14.65
N ILE A 231 11.97 -1.11 13.79
CA ILE A 231 11.51 -2.21 12.93
C ILE A 231 12.27 -3.51 13.19
N SER A 232 13.11 -3.57 14.23
CA SER A 232 13.99 -4.70 14.52
C SER A 232 13.22 -5.98 14.87
N ASP A 233 11.98 -5.86 15.34
CA ASP A 233 11.05 -6.95 15.64
C ASP A 233 10.22 -7.40 14.42
N LEU A 234 10.27 -6.67 13.30
CA LEU A 234 9.49 -7.01 12.12
C LEU A 234 10.06 -8.23 11.40
N VAL A 235 9.21 -9.23 11.22
CA VAL A 235 9.48 -10.43 10.40
C VAL A 235 8.49 -10.45 9.26
N ASP A 236 8.92 -10.87 8.06
CA ASP A 236 8.02 -11.05 6.92
C ASP A 236 6.87 -12.00 7.33
N PRO A 237 5.60 -11.58 7.20
CA PRO A 237 4.45 -12.40 7.59
C PRO A 237 4.42 -13.80 6.92
N ARG A 238 4.94 -13.92 5.69
CA ARG A 238 5.04 -15.19 4.96
C ARG A 238 6.10 -16.10 5.57
N VAL A 239 7.23 -15.54 6.01
CA VAL A 239 8.26 -16.27 6.75
C VAL A 239 7.71 -16.77 8.08
N LEU A 240 6.97 -15.94 8.82
CA LEU A 240 6.30 -16.36 10.05
C LEU A 240 5.32 -17.51 9.81
N GLY A 241 4.50 -17.42 8.77
CA GLY A 241 3.54 -18.46 8.39
C GLY A 241 4.20 -19.78 8.01
N GLU A 242 5.34 -19.74 7.32
CA GLU A 242 6.14 -20.93 6.98
C GLU A 242 6.76 -21.58 8.22
N GLN A 243 7.39 -20.77 9.10
CA GLN A 243 7.96 -21.28 10.35
C GLN A 243 6.89 -21.89 11.27
N ALA A 244 5.71 -21.27 11.36
CA ALA A 244 4.59 -21.80 12.14
C ALA A 244 4.11 -23.14 11.58
N ARG A 245 4.00 -23.27 10.24
CA ARG A 245 3.66 -24.54 9.58
C ARG A 245 4.71 -25.62 9.84
N GLN A 246 5.99 -25.29 9.76
CA GLN A 246 7.07 -26.25 10.02
C GLN A 246 7.04 -26.75 11.48
N ARG A 247 6.89 -25.85 12.46
CA ARG A 247 6.77 -26.24 13.88
C ARG A 247 5.58 -27.14 14.14
N PHE A 248 4.46 -26.90 13.46
CA PHE A 248 3.30 -27.76 13.54
C PHE A 248 3.63 -29.16 13.01
N VAL A 249 4.26 -29.27 11.83
CA VAL A 249 4.68 -30.56 11.25
C VAL A 249 5.65 -31.31 12.17
N ASP A 250 6.66 -30.64 12.73
CA ASP A 250 7.67 -31.27 13.59
C ASP A 250 7.11 -31.77 14.94
N SER A 251 5.88 -31.37 15.31
CA SER A 251 5.23 -31.76 16.56
C SER A 251 4.43 -33.08 16.49
N TRP A 252 4.30 -33.67 15.30
CA TRP A 252 3.63 -34.95 15.05
C TRP A 252 4.63 -36.08 14.83
#